data_AF-A0A7J2KER5-F1
#
_entry.id   AF-A0A7J2KER5-F1
#
_cell.length_a   1.000
_cell.length_b   1.000
_cell.length_c   1.000
_cell.angle_alpha   90.00
_cell.angle_beta   90.00
_cell.angle_gamma   90.00
#
_symmetry.space_group_name_H-M   'P 1'
#
loop_
_entity.id
_entity.type
_entity.pdbx_description
1 polymer ?
#
loop_
_entity_poly.entity_id
_entity_poly.type
_entity_poly.pdbx_seq_one_letter_code
_entity_poly.pdbx_strand_id
1 'polypeptide(L)'
;MSSVKKFPVFKIIVILLLVAIVISLVSVFLTLKQREKVKVYRKRALVADSLSIDFPNLELDNYIVNVLKKAGYEVDFFYGSEVDLKLYSELTNYSLVILRVHGGKAVVKTPEGVVIRVNGLFTGLPWSEEYSYLKTAWLVARARPYGLNKTYLAVLPRFFEVYLRSKFSEDSVVIVASCYSLFTEEIADTLAEKGLSIFIGWEGAVSL
;
A
#
# COMPACT_ATOMS: atom_id res chain seq x y z
N MET A 1 -76.72 26.70 -24.41
CA MET A 1 -76.25 26.05 -23.16
C MET A 1 -74.98 25.26 -23.47
N SER A 2 -73.79 25.78 -23.18
CA SER A 2 -72.55 24.99 -23.21
C SER A 2 -71.98 24.89 -21.79
N SER A 3 -71.94 23.67 -21.27
CA SER A 3 -71.37 23.36 -19.96
C SER A 3 -69.85 23.29 -20.10
N VAL A 4 -69.16 24.30 -19.59
CA VAL A 4 -67.69 24.29 -19.48
C VAL A 4 -67.32 23.31 -18.38
N LYS A 5 -66.77 22.14 -18.76
CA LYS A 5 -66.20 21.16 -17.82
C LYS A 5 -65.07 21.86 -17.03
N LYS A 6 -65.29 22.12 -15.75
CA LYS A 6 -64.25 22.59 -14.83
C LYS A 6 -63.16 21.53 -14.76
N PHE A 7 -62.02 21.78 -15.40
CA PHE A 7 -60.83 20.94 -15.25
C PHE A 7 -60.48 20.84 -13.75
N PRO A 8 -60.06 19.66 -13.25
CA PRO A 8 -59.91 19.44 -11.83
C PRO A 8 -58.58 20.04 -11.36
N VAL A 9 -58.52 21.36 -11.25
CA VAL A 9 -57.36 22.13 -10.75
C VAL A 9 -56.83 21.53 -9.44
N PHE A 10 -57.74 21.04 -8.58
CA PHE A 10 -57.40 20.33 -7.35
C PHE A 10 -56.55 19.07 -7.57
N LYS A 11 -56.83 18.26 -8.59
CA LYS A 11 -56.03 17.05 -8.91
C LYS A 11 -54.63 17.42 -9.40
N ILE A 12 -54.51 18.50 -10.18
CA ILE A 12 -53.22 18.99 -10.66
C ILE A 12 -52.36 19.47 -9.49
N ILE A 13 -52.96 20.22 -8.55
CA ILE A 13 -52.28 20.68 -7.32
C ILE A 13 -51.79 19.49 -6.49
N VAL A 14 -52.63 18.47 -6.30
CA VAL A 14 -52.26 17.25 -5.54
C VAL A 14 -51.11 16.50 -6.21
N ILE A 15 -51.12 16.36 -7.54
CA ILE A 15 -50.03 15.72 -8.29
C ILE A 15 -48.72 16.50 -8.14
N LEU A 16 -48.76 17.82 -8.27
CA LEU A 16 -47.56 18.67 -8.11
C LEU A 16 -46.98 18.56 -6.69
N LEU A 17 -47.85 18.49 -5.66
CA LEU A 17 -47.44 18.32 -4.27
C LEU A 17 -46.76 16.96 -4.03
N LEU A 18 -47.31 15.89 -4.61
CA LEU A 18 -46.70 14.56 -4.55
C LEU A 18 -45.34 14.52 -5.25
N VAL A 19 -45.21 15.13 -6.42
CA VAL A 19 -43.93 15.21 -7.15
C VAL A 19 -42.89 15.98 -6.35
N ALA A 20 -43.25 17.12 -5.74
CA ALA A 20 -42.35 17.89 -4.89
C ALA A 20 -41.86 17.08 -3.66
N ILE A 21 -42.75 16.29 -3.04
CA ILE A 21 -42.39 15.39 -1.93
C ILE A 21 -41.39 14.33 -2.41
N VAL A 22 -41.64 13.69 -3.55
CA VAL A 22 -40.72 12.66 -4.10
C VAL A 22 -39.36 13.26 -4.41
N ILE A 23 -39.30 14.44 -5.04
CA ILE A 23 -38.03 15.13 -5.33
C ILE A 23 -37.28 15.46 -4.03
N SER A 24 -37.99 15.92 -3.00
CA SER A 24 -37.42 16.21 -1.68
C SER A 24 -36.86 14.95 -1.00
N LEU A 25 -37.60 13.84 -1.05
CA LEU A 25 -37.14 12.57 -0.49
C LEU A 25 -35.91 12.03 -1.23
N VAL A 26 -35.89 12.13 -2.57
CA VAL A 26 -34.74 11.73 -3.37
C VAL A 26 -33.53 12.62 -3.09
N SER A 27 -33.70 13.94 -2.99
CA SER A 27 -32.60 14.86 -2.70
C SER A 27 -32.02 14.62 -1.29
N VAL A 28 -32.87 14.41 -0.29
CA VAL A 28 -32.45 14.02 1.07
C VAL A 28 -31.69 12.69 1.04
N PHE A 29 -32.21 11.68 0.34
CA PHE A 29 -31.55 10.38 0.21
C PHE A 29 -30.17 10.50 -0.46
N LEU A 30 -30.05 11.28 -1.54
CA LEU A 30 -28.78 11.55 -2.20
C LEU A 30 -27.80 12.29 -1.29
N THR A 31 -28.29 13.26 -0.51
CA THR A 31 -27.47 14.02 0.45
C THR A 31 -26.98 13.13 1.60
N LEU A 32 -27.82 12.24 2.12
CA LEU A 32 -27.46 11.28 3.16
C LEU A 32 -26.44 10.26 2.66
N LYS A 33 -26.60 9.75 1.43
CA LYS A 33 -25.64 8.84 0.77
C LYS A 33 -24.29 9.53 0.51
N GLN A 34 -24.32 10.82 0.16
CA GLN A 34 -23.10 11.63 0.04
C GLN A 34 -22.44 11.87 1.41
N ARG A 35 -23.22 12.05 2.47
CA ARG A 35 -22.73 12.24 3.85
C ARG A 35 -22.10 10.97 4.42
N GLU A 36 -22.60 9.78 4.09
CA GLU A 36 -21.95 8.50 4.42
C GLU A 36 -20.58 8.35 3.77
N LYS A 37 -20.39 8.87 2.55
CA LYS A 37 -19.07 8.93 1.90
C LYS A 37 -18.09 9.90 2.57
N VAL A 38 -18.58 10.84 3.38
CA VAL A 38 -17.75 11.79 4.16
C VAL A 38 -17.63 11.31 5.62
N LYS A 39 -17.35 10.03 5.84
CA LYS A 39 -16.49 9.69 6.98
C LYS A 39 -15.08 10.05 6.57
N VAL A 40 -14.51 11.09 7.18
CA VAL A 40 -13.06 11.36 7.10
C VAL A 40 -12.35 10.21 7.81
N TYR A 41 -12.19 9.07 7.12
CA TYR A 41 -11.23 8.07 7.51
C TYR A 41 -9.88 8.74 7.33
N ARG A 42 -9.21 9.09 8.44
CA ARG A 42 -7.81 9.53 8.36
C ARG A 42 -7.04 8.41 7.68
N LYS A 43 -6.54 8.71 6.47
CA LYS A 43 -5.71 7.77 5.73
C LYS A 43 -4.44 7.54 6.54
N ARG A 44 -4.14 6.28 6.86
CA ARG A 44 -2.88 5.91 7.52
C ARG A 44 -1.77 5.76 6.49
N ALA A 45 -0.60 6.30 6.78
CA ALA A 45 0.61 6.15 6.00
C ALA A 45 1.72 5.52 6.85
N LEU A 46 2.52 4.67 6.22
CA LEU A 46 3.74 4.09 6.79
C LEU A 46 4.96 4.74 6.13
N VAL A 47 5.90 5.20 6.95
CA VAL A 47 7.26 5.52 6.52
C VAL A 47 8.20 4.57 7.27
N ALA A 48 8.93 3.74 6.53
CA ALA A 48 9.83 2.75 7.12
C ALA A 48 11.24 2.90 6.53
N ASP A 49 12.25 3.11 7.38
CA ASP A 49 13.64 3.31 6.94
C ASP A 49 14.62 2.34 7.61
N SER A 50 14.86 1.18 6.99
CA SER A 50 15.94 0.27 7.42
C SER A 50 17.30 0.63 6.82
N LEU A 51 17.31 1.40 5.72
CA LEU A 51 18.54 1.87 5.08
C LEU A 51 19.33 2.82 6.00
N SER A 52 18.63 3.51 6.91
CA SER A 52 19.21 4.37 7.97
C SER A 52 20.29 3.70 8.82
N ILE A 53 20.30 2.37 8.93
CA ILE A 53 21.34 1.61 9.65
C ILE A 53 22.73 1.86 9.05
N ASP A 54 22.81 1.95 7.73
CA ASP A 54 24.07 2.15 7.00
C ASP A 54 24.19 3.56 6.43
N PHE A 55 23.07 4.20 6.08
CA PHE A 55 22.99 5.52 5.46
C PHE A 55 21.90 6.37 6.14
N PRO A 56 22.14 6.88 7.36
CA PRO A 56 21.16 7.67 8.11
C PRO A 56 20.81 8.98 7.38
N ASN A 57 19.52 9.32 7.32
CA ASN A 57 19.06 10.59 6.78
C ASN A 57 17.81 11.10 7.50
N LEU A 58 17.98 11.45 8.78
CA LEU A 58 16.89 11.89 9.65
C LEU A 58 16.19 13.17 9.14
N GLU A 59 16.91 14.02 8.39
CA GLU A 59 16.31 15.21 7.77
C GLU A 59 15.25 14.82 6.74
N LEU A 60 15.59 13.88 5.84
CA LEU A 60 14.64 13.35 4.85
C LEU A 60 13.46 12.66 5.52
N ASP A 61 13.71 11.81 6.52
CA ASP A 61 12.65 11.09 7.23
C ASP A 61 11.66 12.07 7.87
N ASN A 62 12.18 13.08 8.59
CA ASN A 62 11.37 14.13 9.19
C ASN A 62 10.61 14.94 8.14
N TYR A 63 11.25 15.26 7.02
CA TYR A 63 10.60 15.97 5.92
C TYR A 63 9.41 15.17 5.37
N ILE A 64 9.58 13.89 5.05
CA ILE A 64 8.52 13.01 4.53
C ILE A 64 7.38 12.93 5.53
N VAL A 65 7.67 12.62 6.80
CA VAL A 65 6.65 12.51 7.86
C VAL A 65 5.87 13.82 8.01
N ASN A 66 6.55 14.97 7.99
CA ASN A 66 5.91 16.28 8.11
C ASN A 66 5.03 16.61 6.90
N VAL A 67 5.47 16.29 5.68
CA VAL A 67 4.67 16.48 4.46
C VAL A 67 3.39 15.65 4.52
N LEU A 68 3.49 14.37 4.91
CA LEU A 68 2.33 13.48 5.02
C LEU A 68 1.36 13.92 6.11
N LYS A 69 1.86 14.34 7.28
CA LYS A 69 1.03 14.90 8.35
C LYS A 69 0.30 16.18 7.92
N LYS A 70 1.00 17.09 7.21
CA LYS A 70 0.38 18.30 6.63
C LYS A 70 -0.68 17.98 5.57
N ALA A 71 -0.52 16.87 4.85
CA ALA A 71 -1.52 16.34 3.92
C ALA A 71 -2.69 15.61 4.60
N GLY A 72 -2.70 15.50 5.94
CA GLY A 72 -3.80 14.93 6.71
C GLY A 72 -3.70 13.43 6.99
N TYR A 73 -2.55 12.80 6.72
CA TYR A 73 -2.32 11.41 7.08
C TYR A 73 -2.02 11.24 8.57
N GLU A 74 -2.48 10.14 9.14
CA GLU A 74 -1.90 9.57 10.36
C GLU A 74 -0.67 8.76 9.96
N VAL A 75 0.51 9.14 10.45
CA VAL A 75 1.79 8.60 9.96
C VAL A 75 2.45 7.77 11.04
N ASP A 76 2.63 6.49 10.75
CA ASP A 76 3.48 5.59 11.54
C ASP A 76 4.90 5.59 10.94
N PHE A 77 5.90 5.76 11.79
CA PHE A 77 7.31 5.79 11.40
C PHE A 77 8.08 4.71 12.15
N PHE A 78 8.82 3.89 11.41
CA PHE A 78 9.69 2.84 11.94
C PHE A 78 11.05 2.94 11.27
N TYR A 79 12.12 2.70 12.03
CA TYR A 79 13.48 2.82 11.51
C TYR A 79 14.37 1.69 12.03
N GLY A 80 15.46 1.45 11.29
CA GLY A 80 16.41 0.41 11.61
C GLY A 80 15.74 -0.96 11.81
N SER A 81 16.03 -1.62 12.94
CA SER A 81 15.55 -2.97 13.23
C SER A 81 14.05 -3.09 13.45
N GLU A 82 13.33 -1.99 13.63
CA GLU A 82 11.86 -2.00 13.71
C GLU A 82 11.21 -2.28 12.35
N VAL A 83 11.95 -2.11 11.25
CA VAL A 83 11.53 -2.50 9.90
C VAL A 83 11.74 -4.01 9.75
N ASP A 84 10.91 -4.78 10.44
CA ASP A 84 11.03 -6.23 10.61
C ASP A 84 9.99 -7.02 9.78
N LEU A 85 9.99 -8.35 9.92
CA LEU A 85 9.03 -9.22 9.22
C LEU A 85 7.58 -8.92 9.62
N LYS A 86 7.33 -8.50 10.86
CA LYS A 86 5.99 -8.17 11.32
C LYS A 86 5.48 -6.92 10.60
N LEU A 87 6.30 -5.88 10.49
CA LEU A 87 5.94 -4.66 9.75
C LEU A 87 5.61 -4.97 8.28
N TYR A 88 6.43 -5.79 7.61
CA TYR A 88 6.16 -6.24 6.24
C TYR A 88 4.85 -7.05 6.12
N SER A 89 4.44 -7.79 7.16
CA SER A 89 3.16 -8.52 7.16
C SER A 89 1.93 -7.62 7.38
N GLU A 90 2.15 -6.37 7.78
CA GLU A 90 1.10 -5.41 8.16
C GLU A 90 0.92 -4.30 7.12
N LEU A 91 1.61 -4.35 5.96
CA LEU A 91 1.55 -3.30 4.93
C LEU A 91 0.13 -2.97 4.44
N THR A 92 -0.77 -3.96 4.44
CA THR A 92 -2.17 -3.78 4.02
C THR A 92 -2.98 -2.88 4.95
N ASN A 93 -2.47 -2.54 6.13
CA ASN A 93 -3.11 -1.62 7.06
C ASN A 93 -2.96 -0.14 6.66
N TYR A 94 -2.16 0.14 5.62
CA TYR A 94 -1.80 1.47 5.18
C TYR A 94 -2.32 1.76 3.77
N SER A 95 -2.74 3.00 3.55
CA SER A 95 -3.14 3.50 2.23
C SER A 95 -1.95 4.08 1.44
N LEU A 96 -0.88 4.44 2.14
CA LEU A 96 0.38 4.85 1.55
C LEU A 96 1.52 4.21 2.36
N VAL A 97 2.43 3.53 1.68
CA VAL A 97 3.64 2.96 2.27
C VAL A 97 4.84 3.54 1.55
N ILE A 98 5.82 4.02 2.32
CA ILE A 98 7.12 4.47 1.82
C ILE A 98 8.18 3.65 2.52
N LEU A 99 8.87 2.79 1.76
CA LEU A 99 9.97 1.97 2.23
C LEU A 99 11.29 2.54 1.72
N ARG A 100 12.15 3.01 2.62
CA ARG A 100 13.54 3.35 2.34
C ARG A 100 14.43 2.21 2.86
N VAL A 101 14.79 1.29 1.97
CA VAL A 101 15.42 0.02 2.35
C VAL A 101 16.47 -0.39 1.33
N HIS A 102 17.46 -1.17 1.75
CA HIS A 102 18.30 -1.90 0.79
C HIS A 102 17.43 -2.85 -0.05
N GLY A 103 17.89 -3.12 -1.27
CA GLY A 103 17.25 -4.07 -2.15
C GLY A 103 18.29 -4.87 -2.89
N GLY A 104 17.91 -6.09 -3.25
CA GLY A 104 18.83 -7.06 -3.81
C GLY A 104 18.20 -7.80 -4.96
N LYS A 105 19.07 -8.27 -5.86
CA LYS A 105 18.72 -9.17 -6.93
C LYS A 105 19.57 -10.43 -6.87
N ALA A 106 19.00 -11.54 -7.30
CA ALA A 106 19.71 -12.78 -7.52
C ALA A 106 19.25 -13.43 -8.82
N VAL A 107 20.16 -14.18 -9.44
CA VAL A 107 19.87 -15.08 -10.54
C VAL A 107 20.32 -16.47 -10.09
N VAL A 108 19.36 -17.37 -9.92
CA VAL A 108 19.56 -18.72 -9.42
C VAL A 108 19.30 -19.69 -10.56
N LYS A 109 20.19 -20.67 -10.75
CA LYS A 109 19.97 -21.77 -11.70
C LYS A 109 19.57 -23.02 -10.92
N THR A 110 18.40 -23.59 -11.21
CA THR A 110 17.95 -24.84 -10.59
C THR A 110 18.81 -26.02 -11.07
N PRO A 111 18.80 -27.16 -10.37
CA PRO A 111 19.47 -28.39 -10.83
C PRO A 111 19.00 -28.83 -12.23
N GLU A 112 17.74 -28.57 -12.57
CA GLU A 112 17.13 -28.86 -13.88
C GLU A 112 17.54 -27.84 -14.97
N GLY A 113 18.36 -26.84 -14.61
CA GLY A 113 18.89 -25.85 -15.53
C GLY A 113 18.00 -24.63 -15.74
N VAL A 114 16.88 -24.51 -15.03
CA VAL A 114 15.96 -23.37 -15.11
C VAL A 114 16.61 -22.16 -14.45
N VAL A 115 16.57 -21.01 -15.12
CA VAL A 115 17.08 -19.74 -14.59
C VAL A 115 15.94 -18.97 -13.94
N ILE A 116 16.04 -18.76 -12.63
CA ILE A 116 15.11 -17.99 -11.81
C ILE A 116 15.76 -16.65 -11.48
N ARG A 117 15.05 -15.56 -11.79
CA ARG A 117 15.42 -14.22 -11.35
C ARG A 117 14.55 -13.89 -10.14
N VAL A 118 15.15 -13.31 -9.11
CA VAL A 118 14.38 -12.89 -7.93
C VAL A 118 14.97 -11.61 -7.38
N ASN A 119 14.11 -10.75 -6.86
CA ASN A 119 14.52 -9.61 -6.05
C ASN A 119 13.89 -9.67 -4.67
N GLY A 120 14.51 -8.98 -3.73
CA GLY A 120 14.07 -8.96 -2.33
C GLY A 120 14.30 -7.60 -1.69
N LEU A 121 13.42 -7.26 -0.76
CA LEU A 121 13.46 -6.01 0.00
C LEU A 121 14.06 -6.30 1.38
N PHE A 122 15.08 -5.55 1.76
CA PHE A 122 15.79 -5.82 3.00
C PHE A 122 14.96 -5.36 4.19
N THR A 123 15.02 -6.12 5.27
CA THR A 123 14.57 -5.71 6.59
C THR A 123 15.71 -5.02 7.33
N GLY A 124 15.43 -4.44 8.49
CA GLY A 124 16.46 -3.99 9.42
C GLY A 124 17.05 -5.09 10.29
N LEU A 125 16.61 -6.35 10.11
CA LEU A 125 17.06 -7.48 10.92
C LEU A 125 18.34 -8.11 10.33
N PRO A 126 19.35 -8.39 11.16
CA PRO A 126 20.50 -9.17 10.72
C PRO A 126 20.06 -10.60 10.35
N TRP A 127 20.78 -11.21 9.40
CA TRP A 127 20.60 -12.63 9.13
C TRP A 127 21.10 -13.47 10.32
N SER A 128 20.30 -14.46 10.72
CA SER A 128 20.67 -15.53 11.64
C SER A 128 20.14 -16.87 11.11
N GLU A 129 20.71 -17.99 11.55
CA GLU A 129 20.28 -19.33 11.13
C GLU A 129 18.89 -19.72 11.65
N GLU A 130 18.33 -18.96 12.61
CA GLU A 130 16.97 -19.21 13.10
C GLU A 130 15.92 -18.99 12.00
N TYR A 131 16.25 -18.22 10.96
CA TYR A 131 15.39 -17.96 9.80
C TYR A 131 15.59 -18.96 8.65
N SER A 132 16.43 -19.99 8.82
CA SER A 132 16.72 -20.95 7.75
C SER A 132 15.49 -21.74 7.29
N TYR A 133 14.49 -21.92 8.15
CA TYR A 133 13.21 -22.51 7.74
C TYR A 133 12.41 -21.60 6.79
N LEU A 134 12.39 -20.29 7.03
CA LEU A 134 11.75 -19.31 6.14
C LEU A 134 12.48 -19.20 4.79
N LYS A 135 13.81 -19.27 4.82
CA LYS A 135 14.63 -19.29 3.60
C LYS A 135 14.37 -20.54 2.76
N THR A 136 14.29 -21.71 3.40
CA THR A 136 13.94 -22.97 2.73
C THR A 136 12.57 -22.90 2.07
N ALA A 137 11.63 -22.20 2.71
CA ALA A 137 10.29 -21.93 2.18
C ALA A 137 10.23 -20.80 1.13
N TRP A 138 11.37 -20.21 0.73
CA TRP A 138 11.45 -19.09 -0.21
C TRP A 138 10.69 -17.82 0.25
N LEU A 139 10.49 -17.66 1.56
CA LEU A 139 9.84 -16.48 2.13
C LEU A 139 10.87 -15.37 2.37
N VAL A 140 12.10 -15.73 2.73
CA VAL A 140 13.18 -14.76 2.97
C VAL A 140 14.48 -15.22 2.31
N ALA A 141 15.43 -14.32 2.18
CA ALA A 141 16.80 -14.63 1.78
C ALA A 141 17.81 -14.02 2.75
N ARG A 142 18.97 -14.67 2.84
CA ARG A 142 20.19 -14.05 3.36
C ARG A 142 20.69 -13.07 2.31
N ALA A 143 20.69 -11.78 2.62
CA ALA A 143 21.02 -10.73 1.68
C ALA A 143 22.19 -9.88 2.19
N ARG A 144 23.05 -9.42 1.28
CA ARG A 144 24.24 -8.63 1.60
C ARG A 144 24.21 -7.34 0.78
N PRO A 145 24.20 -6.15 1.42
CA PRO A 145 24.29 -4.91 0.69
C PRO A 145 25.63 -4.81 -0.06
N TYR A 146 25.64 -4.15 -1.21
CA TYR A 146 26.88 -3.96 -1.97
C TYR A 146 27.89 -3.14 -1.16
N GLY A 147 29.15 -3.57 -1.16
CA GLY A 147 30.23 -2.86 -0.47
C GLY A 147 30.25 -2.99 1.07
N LEU A 148 29.26 -3.66 1.69
CA LEU A 148 29.20 -3.83 3.13
C LEU A 148 29.49 -5.28 3.57
N ASN A 149 30.10 -5.44 4.74
CA ASN A 149 30.35 -6.75 5.36
C ASN A 149 29.30 -7.12 6.42
N LYS A 150 28.03 -6.88 6.10
CA LYS A 150 26.88 -7.21 6.94
C LYS A 150 25.88 -8.02 6.13
N THR A 151 25.16 -8.92 6.79
CA THR A 151 24.08 -9.68 6.16
C THR A 151 22.78 -9.45 6.89
N TYR A 152 21.73 -9.21 6.13
CA TYR A 152 20.38 -8.94 6.60
C TYR A 152 19.42 -9.99 6.07
N LEU A 153 18.23 -10.02 6.65
CA LEU A 153 17.07 -10.65 6.03
C LEU A 153 16.56 -9.79 4.88
N ALA A 154 16.19 -10.42 3.78
CA ALA A 154 15.36 -9.80 2.75
C ALA A 154 14.07 -10.60 2.57
N VAL A 155 12.93 -9.93 2.52
CA VAL A 155 11.65 -10.56 2.18
C VAL A 155 11.57 -10.77 0.67
N LEU A 156 11.06 -11.93 0.27
CA LEU A 156 10.86 -12.35 -1.12
C LEU A 156 9.38 -12.26 -1.51
N PRO A 157 9.01 -12.31 -2.80
CA PRO A 157 7.62 -12.22 -3.25
C PRO A 157 6.65 -13.12 -2.46
N ARG A 158 7.01 -14.40 -2.27
CA ARG A 158 6.21 -15.39 -1.53
C ARG A 158 5.92 -15.00 -0.08
N PHE A 159 6.77 -14.17 0.54
CA PHE A 159 6.47 -13.62 1.87
C PHE A 159 5.14 -12.88 1.88
N PHE A 160 4.93 -12.01 0.90
CA PHE A 160 3.73 -11.19 0.79
C PHE A 160 2.51 -12.04 0.47
N GLU A 161 2.66 -13.05 -0.40
CA GLU A 161 1.61 -14.02 -0.71
C GLU A 161 1.07 -14.69 0.57
N VAL A 162 1.98 -15.18 1.42
CA VAL A 162 1.66 -15.96 2.62
C VAL A 162 1.25 -15.10 3.81
N TYR A 163 1.93 -13.97 4.05
CA TYR A 163 1.79 -13.22 5.30
C TYR A 163 0.93 -11.96 5.21
N LEU A 164 0.62 -11.44 4.02
CA LEU A 164 -0.40 -10.39 3.91
C LEU A 164 -1.79 -11.01 4.10
N ARG A 165 -2.34 -10.78 5.29
CA ARG A 165 -3.61 -11.38 5.75
C ARG A 165 -4.85 -10.71 5.16
N SER A 166 -4.73 -9.43 4.80
CA SER A 166 -5.82 -8.60 4.30
C SER A 166 -5.52 -8.12 2.88
N LYS A 167 -6.50 -7.48 2.25
CA LYS A 167 -6.27 -6.72 1.02
C LYS A 167 -5.90 -5.28 1.36
N PHE A 168 -5.10 -4.66 0.50
CA PHE A 168 -4.92 -3.22 0.53
C PHE A 168 -6.25 -2.51 0.26
N SER A 169 -6.33 -1.26 0.74
CA SER A 169 -7.45 -0.36 0.44
C SER A 169 -7.42 0.11 -1.03
N GLU A 170 -8.58 0.55 -1.52
CA GLU A 170 -8.67 1.24 -2.82
C GLU A 170 -7.76 2.48 -2.82
N ASP A 171 -7.12 2.76 -3.97
CA ASP A 171 -6.13 3.83 -4.17
C ASP A 171 -4.86 3.71 -3.32
N SER A 172 -4.54 2.50 -2.85
CA SER A 172 -3.33 2.25 -2.07
C SER A 172 -2.07 2.38 -2.90
N VAL A 173 -1.03 2.98 -2.31
CA VAL A 173 0.26 3.20 -2.96
C VAL A 173 1.39 2.63 -2.11
N VAL A 174 2.31 1.89 -2.72
CA VAL A 174 3.56 1.45 -2.11
C VAL A 174 4.72 1.99 -2.92
N ILE A 175 5.57 2.79 -2.27
CA ILE A 175 6.79 3.37 -2.82
C ILE A 175 7.97 2.66 -2.18
N VAL A 176 8.83 2.04 -2.99
CA VAL A 176 9.96 1.24 -2.51
C VAL A 176 11.27 1.84 -2.99
N ALA A 177 11.75 2.86 -2.26
CA ALA A 177 13.00 3.56 -2.49
C ALA A 177 14.19 2.65 -2.15
N SER A 178 14.49 1.77 -3.11
CA SER A 178 15.40 0.64 -2.95
C SER A 178 16.01 0.24 -4.29
N CYS A 179 17.27 -0.22 -4.25
CA CYS A 179 17.91 -0.80 -5.42
C CYS A 179 17.16 -2.07 -5.87
N TYR A 180 16.90 -2.20 -7.17
CA TYR A 180 16.37 -3.44 -7.75
C TYR A 180 14.99 -3.88 -7.21
N SER A 181 14.17 -2.97 -6.67
CA SER A 181 12.79 -3.29 -6.25
C SER A 181 11.87 -3.69 -7.40
N LEU A 182 12.25 -3.40 -8.65
CA LEU A 182 11.62 -3.86 -9.90
C LEU A 182 12.60 -4.64 -10.80
N PHE A 183 13.60 -5.32 -10.24
CA PHE A 183 14.43 -6.21 -11.05
C PHE A 183 13.64 -7.40 -11.63
N THR A 184 12.56 -7.77 -10.94
CA THR A 184 11.42 -8.53 -11.46
C THR A 184 10.14 -7.84 -11.02
N GLU A 185 9.01 -8.13 -11.67
CA GLU A 185 7.70 -7.58 -11.30
C GLU A 185 7.04 -8.39 -10.17
N GLU A 186 7.59 -9.54 -9.77
CA GLU A 186 6.92 -10.50 -8.87
C GLU A 186 6.47 -9.90 -7.53
N ILE A 187 7.26 -9.00 -6.92
CA ILE A 187 6.83 -8.32 -5.68
C ILE A 187 5.65 -7.39 -5.98
N ALA A 188 5.72 -6.59 -7.04
CA ALA A 188 4.66 -5.67 -7.42
C ALA A 188 3.36 -6.43 -7.75
N ASP A 189 3.47 -7.52 -8.53
CA ASP A 189 2.35 -8.39 -8.89
C ASP A 189 1.73 -9.04 -7.66
N THR A 190 2.55 -9.61 -6.76
CA THR A 190 2.04 -10.22 -5.52
C THR A 190 1.28 -9.20 -4.67
N LEU A 191 1.76 -7.96 -4.59
CA LEU A 191 1.06 -6.91 -3.86
C LEU A 191 -0.22 -6.46 -4.60
N ALA A 192 -0.20 -6.40 -5.93
CA ALA A 192 -1.37 -6.07 -6.76
C ALA A 192 -2.47 -7.14 -6.62
N GLU A 193 -2.12 -8.42 -6.56
CA GLU A 193 -3.04 -9.52 -6.25
C GLU A 193 -3.67 -9.37 -4.86
N LYS A 194 -2.94 -8.74 -3.93
CA LYS A 194 -3.45 -8.34 -2.61
C LYS A 194 -4.20 -7.00 -2.63
N GLY A 195 -4.51 -6.44 -3.80
CA GLY A 195 -5.33 -5.25 -3.97
C GLY A 195 -4.56 -3.92 -3.97
N LEU A 196 -3.22 -3.95 -4.06
CA LEU A 196 -2.43 -2.73 -4.20
C LEU A 196 -2.80 -2.02 -5.52
N SER A 197 -3.03 -0.71 -5.46
CA SER A 197 -3.39 0.06 -6.67
C SER A 197 -2.17 0.57 -7.44
N ILE A 198 -1.14 1.04 -6.74
CA ILE A 198 0.08 1.59 -7.36
C ILE A 198 1.32 1.08 -6.63
N PHE A 199 2.27 0.55 -7.40
CA PHE A 199 3.62 0.24 -6.94
C PHE A 199 4.64 1.15 -7.65
N ILE A 200 5.51 1.79 -6.88
CA ILE A 200 6.59 2.63 -7.41
C ILE A 200 7.92 2.04 -6.93
N GLY A 201 8.79 1.67 -7.88
CA GLY A 201 10.07 1.04 -7.61
C GLY A 201 11.12 1.35 -8.68
N TRP A 202 12.29 0.70 -8.55
CA TRP A 202 13.45 0.92 -9.43
C TRP A 202 13.99 -0.40 -9.97
N GLU A 203 14.23 -0.45 -11.28
CA GLU A 203 14.79 -1.64 -11.96
C GLU A 203 16.28 -1.85 -11.67
N GLY A 204 16.97 -0.78 -11.27
CA GLY A 204 18.42 -0.71 -11.16
C GLY A 204 18.92 -0.31 -9.77
N ALA A 205 20.22 -0.06 -9.69
CA ALA A 205 20.81 0.59 -8.53
C ALA A 205 20.26 2.02 -8.38
N VAL A 206 20.04 2.44 -7.15
CA VAL A 206 19.67 3.80 -6.78
C VAL A 206 20.85 4.40 -6.02
N SER A 207 21.40 5.49 -6.53
CA SER A 207 22.42 6.27 -5.82
C SER A 207 21.75 7.35 -4.96
N LEU A 208 22.41 7.69 -3.85
CA LEU A 208 22.08 8.84 -3.03
C LEU A 208 22.57 10.15 -3.68
#